data_AF-A0A2V5V2C4-F1
#
_entry.id   AF-A0A2V5V2C4-F1
#
_cell.length_a   1.000
_cell.length_b   1.000
_cell.length_c   1.000
_cell.angle_alpha   90.00
_cell.angle_beta   90.00
_cell.angle_gamma   90.00
#
_symmetry.space_group_name_H-M   'P 1'
#
loop_
_entity.id
_entity.type
_entity.pdbx_description
1 polymer ?
#
loop_
_entity_poly.entity_id
_entity_poly.type
_entity_poly.pdbx_seq_one_letter_code
_entity_poly.pdbx_strand_id
1 'polypeptide(L)'
;MGRQANFVKIIASLWLFASFCASAQPQSHRSNGRQMGPPPRQAPSMQSLPERWRSLPPAARQNFQRNAERWMRMSPEERAVLRERENLRRERIRRETETALRDSGLRLDQEKRALFESRYIQERRKMEQQLRQRIETERQQQLPELIQQLKNEFQRQQPSTSPGAKSAESPKSGK
;
A
#
# COMPACT_ATOMS: atom_id res chain seq x y z
N MET A 1 25.33 -28.54 -23.70
CA MET A 1 24.06 -28.11 -24.33
C MET A 1 22.93 -28.63 -23.46
N GLY A 2 21.91 -27.91 -22.99
CA GLY A 2 21.51 -26.51 -23.00
C GLY A 2 20.39 -26.38 -21.94
N ARG A 3 20.42 -25.30 -21.15
CA ARG A 3 19.39 -24.93 -20.16
C ARG A 3 18.27 -24.16 -20.86
N GLN A 4 17.01 -24.51 -20.62
CA GLN A 4 15.81 -23.69 -20.87
C GLN A 4 14.75 -24.17 -19.84
N ALA A 5 14.65 -23.61 -18.63
CA ALA A 5 13.92 -22.37 -18.31
C ALA A 5 12.44 -22.38 -18.73
N ASN A 6 11.63 -23.24 -18.09
CA ASN A 6 10.16 -23.18 -18.15
C ASN A 6 9.59 -22.80 -16.78
N PHE A 7 9.74 -21.54 -16.37
CA PHE A 7 8.98 -20.99 -15.23
C PHE A 7 8.77 -19.48 -15.39
N VAL A 8 8.00 -19.10 -16.41
CA VAL A 8 7.39 -17.77 -16.50
C VAL A 8 5.98 -17.96 -17.05
N LYS A 9 5.00 -17.27 -16.42
CA LYS A 9 3.53 -17.37 -16.52
C LYS A 9 3.00 -18.23 -15.36
N ILE A 10 2.69 -17.67 -14.18
CA ILE A 10 1.57 -16.75 -13.93
C ILE A 10 1.94 -15.82 -12.75
N ILE A 11 2.34 -14.57 -13.04
CA ILE A 11 2.18 -13.43 -12.12
C ILE A 11 1.56 -12.31 -12.96
N ALA A 12 0.29 -12.49 -13.31
CA ALA A 12 -0.64 -11.41 -13.58
C ALA A 12 -1.63 -11.51 -12.40
N SER A 13 -1.86 -10.52 -11.55
CA SER A 13 -1.76 -9.08 -11.71
C SER A 13 -1.94 -8.48 -10.30
N LEU A 14 -0.91 -7.86 -9.72
CA LEU A 14 -1.08 -6.95 -8.58
C LEU A 14 0.17 -6.08 -8.43
N TRP A 15 0.55 -5.43 -9.53
CA TRP A 15 1.45 -4.29 -9.49
C TRP A 15 0.62 -3.02 -9.25
N LEU A 16 0.82 -2.42 -8.09
CA LEU A 16 1.36 -1.06 -7.94
C LEU A 16 1.09 -0.58 -6.52
N PHE A 17 2.07 -0.72 -5.63
CA PHE A 17 2.29 0.26 -4.56
C PHE A 17 3.73 0.16 -4.05
N ALA A 18 4.67 0.69 -4.82
CA ALA A 18 5.97 1.13 -4.33
C ALA A 18 6.50 2.29 -5.20
N SER A 19 6.71 3.43 -4.53
CA SER A 19 7.56 4.61 -4.81
C SER A 19 7.90 5.05 -6.23
N PHE A 20 7.68 6.35 -6.52
CA PHE A 20 8.80 7.29 -6.65
C PHE A 20 8.34 8.75 -6.52
N CYS A 21 9.13 9.57 -5.83
CA CYS A 21 8.98 11.02 -5.77
C CYS A 21 9.72 11.65 -6.97
N ALA A 22 9.11 12.61 -7.69
CA ALA A 22 9.80 13.75 -8.32
C ALA A 22 8.81 14.75 -8.95
N SER A 23 8.96 16.02 -8.55
CA SER A 23 8.70 17.31 -9.25
C SER A 23 7.32 17.63 -9.88
N ALA A 24 6.58 18.48 -9.15
CA ALA A 24 5.94 19.75 -9.52
C ALA A 24 5.59 20.10 -11.00
N GLN A 25 4.31 20.41 -11.26
CA GLN A 25 3.80 21.80 -11.41
C GLN A 25 2.26 21.83 -11.52
N PRO A 26 1.56 22.79 -10.89
CA PRO A 26 0.11 22.92 -10.97
C PRO A 26 -0.31 23.83 -12.13
N GLN A 27 -1.15 23.35 -13.05
CA GLN A 27 -1.89 24.23 -13.97
C GLN A 27 -3.30 24.47 -13.45
N SER A 28 -3.50 25.68 -12.92
CA SER A 28 -4.79 26.28 -12.61
C SER A 28 -5.55 26.60 -13.90
N HIS A 29 -6.67 25.91 -14.12
CA HIS A 29 -7.73 26.39 -15.00
C HIS A 29 -9.04 26.38 -14.22
N ARG A 30 -9.45 27.60 -13.87
CA ARG A 30 -10.70 27.93 -13.17
C ARG A 30 -11.79 28.08 -14.23
N SER A 31 -12.67 27.11 -14.36
CA SER A 31 -13.93 27.28 -15.10
C SER A 31 -15.10 27.27 -14.11
N ASN A 32 -15.75 28.42 -13.98
CA ASN A 32 -17.02 28.59 -13.28
C ASN A 32 -18.09 27.71 -13.94
N GLY A 33 -18.54 26.68 -13.23
CA GLY A 33 -19.69 25.87 -13.58
C GLY A 33 -20.43 25.50 -12.31
N ARG A 34 -21.63 26.06 -12.17
CA ARG A 34 -22.59 25.83 -11.07
C ARG A 34 -22.95 24.34 -11.02
N GLN A 35 -22.21 23.53 -10.27
CA GLN A 35 -22.57 22.14 -9.98
C GLN A 35 -23.47 22.13 -8.75
N MET A 36 -24.72 21.70 -8.93
CA MET A 36 -25.57 21.20 -7.85
C MET A 36 -24.75 20.18 -7.05
N GLY A 37 -24.46 20.52 -5.79
CA GLY A 37 -23.78 19.60 -4.89
C GLY A 37 -24.63 18.34 -4.69
N PRO A 38 -24.01 17.16 -4.52
CA PRO A 38 -24.74 15.98 -4.07
C PRO A 38 -25.41 16.30 -2.72
N PRO A 39 -26.65 15.81 -2.45
CA PRO A 39 -27.32 16.06 -1.19
C PRO A 39 -26.46 15.55 -0.02
N PRO A 40 -26.62 16.12 1.19
CA PRO A 40 -25.87 15.67 2.36
C PRO A 40 -26.13 14.18 2.58
N ARG A 41 -25.07 13.36 2.47
CA ARG A 41 -25.10 11.95 2.87
C ARG A 41 -25.52 11.89 4.33
N GLN A 42 -26.70 11.36 4.61
CA GLN A 42 -27.13 11.02 5.95
C GLN A 42 -26.07 10.11 6.59
N ALA A 43 -25.58 10.51 7.76
CA ALA A 43 -24.50 9.84 8.46
C ALA A 43 -24.99 8.53 9.09
N PRO A 44 -24.37 7.36 8.81
CA PRO A 44 -24.67 6.18 9.60
C PRO A 44 -23.90 6.21 10.92
N SER A 45 -24.63 5.91 12.00
CA SER A 45 -24.28 5.75 13.42
C SER A 45 -24.29 7.01 14.29
N MET A 46 -25.34 7.13 15.12
CA MET A 46 -25.47 8.07 16.23
C MET A 46 -24.66 7.69 17.48
N GLN A 47 -23.60 6.88 17.34
CA GLN A 47 -22.71 6.66 18.48
C GLN A 47 -21.83 7.88 18.65
N SER A 48 -21.83 8.43 19.86
CA SER A 48 -20.92 9.51 20.20
C SER A 48 -19.47 9.03 20.03
N LEU A 49 -18.56 9.92 19.62
CA LEU A 49 -17.14 9.58 19.44
C LEU A 49 -16.54 8.85 20.66
N PRO A 50 -16.89 9.21 21.92
CA PRO A 50 -16.45 8.47 23.11
C PRO A 50 -16.93 7.01 23.18
N GLU A 51 -18.19 6.73 22.85
CA GLU A 51 -18.73 5.35 22.85
C GLU A 51 -18.09 4.50 21.76
N ARG A 52 -17.88 5.09 20.59
CA ARG A 52 -17.18 4.43 19.48
C ARG A 52 -15.72 4.13 19.84
N TRP A 53 -15.07 5.01 20.60
CA TRP A 53 -13.72 4.75 21.11
C TRP A 53 -13.70 3.60 22.14
N ARG A 54 -14.65 3.59 23.07
CA ARG A 54 -14.75 2.55 24.13
C ARG A 54 -15.06 1.16 23.57
N SER A 55 -15.81 1.08 22.46
CA SER A 55 -16.15 -0.19 21.80
C SER A 55 -15.03 -0.78 20.94
N LEU A 56 -13.92 -0.05 20.71
CA LEU A 56 -12.79 -0.59 19.97
C LEU A 56 -12.03 -1.66 20.79
N PRO A 57 -11.65 -2.79 20.16
CA PRO A 57 -10.76 -3.77 20.77
C PRO A 57 -9.45 -3.11 21.26
N PRO A 58 -8.82 -3.59 22.34
CA PRO A 58 -7.60 -2.98 22.88
C PRO A 58 -6.48 -2.77 21.85
N ALA A 59 -6.23 -3.77 21.00
CA ALA A 59 -5.24 -3.67 19.92
C ALA A 59 -5.59 -2.56 18.90
N ALA A 60 -6.88 -2.38 18.59
CA ALA A 60 -7.32 -1.32 17.68
C ALA A 60 -7.12 0.08 18.30
N ARG A 61 -7.38 0.24 19.60
CA ARG A 61 -7.10 1.49 20.32
C ARG A 61 -5.61 1.83 20.32
N GLN A 62 -4.76 0.85 20.59
CA GLN A 62 -3.30 1.06 20.55
C GLN A 62 -2.81 1.42 19.15
N ASN A 63 -3.32 0.76 18.10
CA ASN A 63 -3.01 1.11 16.71
C ASN A 63 -3.43 2.55 16.40
N PHE A 64 -4.60 2.97 16.86
CA PHE A 64 -5.08 4.34 16.68
C PHE A 64 -4.18 5.37 17.38
N GLN A 65 -3.78 5.11 18.63
CA GLN A 65 -2.85 5.97 19.37
C GLN A 65 -1.51 6.13 18.63
N ARG A 66 -0.89 5.03 18.20
CA ARG A 66 0.38 5.08 17.44
C ARG A 66 0.24 5.85 16.13
N ASN A 67 -0.87 5.65 15.41
CA ASN A 67 -1.13 6.39 14.17
C ASN A 67 -1.36 7.88 14.42
N ALA A 68 -2.05 8.23 15.51
CA ALA A 68 -2.28 9.63 15.90
C ALA A 68 -0.96 10.31 16.29
N GLU A 69 -0.12 9.67 17.10
CA GLU A 69 1.22 10.17 17.43
C GLU A 69 2.06 10.39 16.17
N ARG A 70 2.06 9.41 15.26
CA ARG A 70 2.76 9.53 13.97
C ARG A 70 2.22 10.71 13.16
N TRP A 71 0.91 10.90 13.09
CA TRP A 71 0.29 12.02 12.40
C TRP A 71 0.70 13.37 12.98
N MET A 72 0.75 13.49 14.32
CA MET A 72 1.16 14.71 15.00
C MET A 72 2.62 15.08 14.71
N ARG A 73 3.48 14.08 14.53
CA ARG A 73 4.91 14.29 14.18
C ARG A 73 5.17 14.54 12.69
N MET A 74 4.19 14.27 11.81
CA MET A 74 4.35 14.49 10.36
C MET A 74 4.36 15.97 9.98
N SER A 75 5.14 16.31 8.97
CA SER A 75 5.11 17.62 8.33
C SER A 75 3.79 17.87 7.57
N PRO A 76 3.44 19.14 7.27
CA PRO A 76 2.29 19.46 6.45
C PRO A 76 2.28 18.78 5.07
N GLU A 77 3.45 18.63 4.45
CA GLU A 77 3.64 17.99 3.13
C GLU A 77 3.38 16.49 3.23
N GLU A 78 3.93 15.82 4.23
CA GLU A 78 3.67 14.39 4.48
C GLU A 78 2.18 14.14 4.72
N ARG A 79 1.52 15.02 5.49
CA ARG A 79 0.07 14.95 5.70
C ARG A 79 -0.70 15.20 4.40
N ALA A 80 -0.20 16.05 3.49
CA ALA A 80 -0.85 16.31 2.20
C ALA A 80 -0.81 15.05 1.32
N VAL A 81 0.34 14.38 1.22
CA VAL A 81 0.50 13.12 0.46
C VAL A 81 -0.45 12.05 1.01
N LEU A 82 -0.56 11.90 2.33
CA LEU A 82 -1.48 10.94 2.91
C LEU A 82 -2.96 11.29 2.68
N ARG A 83 -3.32 12.57 2.72
CA ARG A 83 -4.68 13.02 2.39
C ARG A 83 -5.03 12.75 0.93
N GLU A 84 -4.11 13.03 0.02
CA GLU A 84 -4.29 12.75 -1.41
C GLU A 84 -4.49 11.26 -1.67
N ARG A 85 -3.61 10.42 -1.08
CA ARG A 85 -3.75 8.96 -1.16
C ARG A 85 -5.11 8.48 -0.64
N GLU A 86 -5.56 9.02 0.49
CA GLU A 86 -6.86 8.69 1.06
C GLU A 86 -8.02 9.16 0.16
N ASN A 87 -7.90 10.32 -0.49
CA ASN A 87 -8.90 10.80 -1.45
C ASN A 87 -9.01 9.88 -2.67
N LEU A 88 -7.88 9.47 -3.24
CA LEU A 88 -7.84 8.50 -4.35
C LEU A 88 -8.46 7.17 -3.93
N ARG A 89 -8.19 6.71 -2.70
CA ARG A 89 -8.79 5.49 -2.15
C ARG A 89 -10.32 5.62 -2.02
N ARG A 90 -10.82 6.75 -1.51
CA ARG A 90 -12.27 7.00 -1.38
C ARG A 90 -12.96 7.00 -2.75
N GLU A 91 -12.37 7.68 -3.73
CA GLU A 91 -12.91 7.76 -5.08
C GLU A 91 -12.97 6.39 -5.75
N ARG A 92 -11.92 5.58 -5.60
CA ARG A 92 -11.92 4.20 -6.10
C ARG A 92 -13.07 3.39 -5.49
N ILE A 93 -13.22 3.42 -4.17
CA ILE A 93 -14.28 2.68 -3.46
C ILE A 93 -15.66 3.13 -3.92
N ARG A 94 -15.85 4.44 -4.13
CA ARG A 94 -17.12 4.98 -4.63
C ARG A 94 -17.46 4.36 -5.99
N ARG A 95 -16.53 4.39 -6.95
CA ARG A 95 -16.73 3.81 -8.29
C ARG A 95 -17.01 2.31 -8.22
N GLU A 96 -16.24 1.58 -7.42
CA GLU A 96 -16.44 0.14 -7.20
C GLU A 96 -17.84 -0.15 -6.65
N THR A 97 -18.29 0.64 -5.68
CA THR A 97 -19.63 0.46 -5.06
C THR A 97 -20.75 0.80 -6.04
N GLU A 98 -20.58 1.86 -6.84
CA GLU A 98 -21.53 2.22 -7.90
C GLU A 98 -21.62 1.14 -8.99
N THR A 99 -20.48 0.56 -9.38
CA THR A 99 -20.43 -0.59 -10.29
C THR A 99 -21.13 -1.81 -9.69
N ALA A 100 -20.81 -2.18 -8.45
CA ALA A 100 -21.45 -3.31 -7.78
C ALA A 100 -22.98 -3.14 -7.70
N LEU A 101 -23.46 -1.92 -7.44
CA LEU A 101 -24.89 -1.63 -7.41
C LEU A 101 -25.52 -1.80 -8.81
N ARG A 102 -24.88 -1.29 -9.87
CA ARG A 102 -25.35 -1.48 -11.25
C ARG A 102 -25.40 -2.96 -11.64
N ASP A 103 -24.32 -3.70 -11.38
CA ASP A 103 -24.18 -5.10 -11.76
C ASP A 103 -25.14 -6.00 -10.97
N SER A 104 -25.53 -5.60 -9.76
CA SER A 104 -26.53 -6.32 -8.96
C SER A 104 -27.96 -6.22 -9.51
N GLY A 105 -28.23 -5.28 -10.42
CA GLY A 105 -29.57 -5.00 -10.94
C GLY A 105 -30.54 -4.40 -9.91
N LEU A 106 -30.07 -4.10 -8.70
CA LEU A 106 -30.92 -3.59 -7.61
C LEU A 106 -31.36 -2.14 -7.89
N ARG A 107 -32.67 -1.90 -7.75
CA ARG A 107 -33.24 -0.55 -7.72
C ARG A 107 -33.52 -0.18 -6.27
N LEU A 108 -32.63 0.64 -5.70
CA LEU A 108 -32.70 1.07 -4.31
C LEU A 108 -33.09 2.54 -4.22
N ASP A 109 -33.94 2.86 -3.24
CA ASP A 109 -34.13 4.23 -2.78
C ASP A 109 -32.85 4.77 -2.11
N GLN A 110 -32.84 6.07 -1.80
CA GLN A 110 -31.65 6.75 -1.29
C GLN A 110 -31.16 6.18 0.05
N GLU A 111 -32.08 5.77 0.93
CA GLU A 111 -31.75 5.23 2.25
C GLU A 111 -31.14 3.83 2.13
N LYS A 112 -31.78 2.94 1.36
CA LYS A 112 -31.27 1.59 1.11
C LYS A 112 -29.95 1.63 0.35
N ARG A 113 -29.76 2.61 -0.53
CA ARG A 113 -28.47 2.85 -1.20
C ARG A 113 -27.38 3.21 -0.19
N ALA A 114 -27.64 4.12 0.75
CA ALA A 114 -26.69 4.46 1.80
C ALA A 114 -26.34 3.25 2.69
N LEU A 115 -27.34 2.42 3.02
CA LEU A 115 -27.13 1.17 3.75
C LEU A 115 -26.26 0.19 2.95
N PHE A 116 -26.57 0.00 1.66
CA PHE A 116 -25.77 -0.85 0.77
C PHE A 116 -24.31 -0.40 0.74
N GLU A 117 -24.07 0.90 0.53
CA GLU A 117 -22.70 1.45 0.49
C GLU A 117 -21.96 1.22 1.82
N SER A 118 -22.62 1.46 2.96
CA SER A 118 -22.05 1.21 4.28
C SER A 118 -21.64 -0.26 4.46
N ARG A 119 -22.53 -1.20 4.08
CA ARG A 119 -22.27 -2.64 4.17
C ARG A 119 -21.19 -3.10 3.21
N TYR A 120 -21.21 -2.62 1.97
CA TYR A 120 -20.17 -2.90 0.97
C TYR A 120 -18.78 -2.53 1.50
N ILE A 121 -18.63 -1.32 2.08
CA ILE A 121 -17.36 -0.88 2.65
C ILE A 121 -16.92 -1.74 3.83
N GLN A 122 -17.85 -2.17 4.70
CA GLN A 122 -17.55 -3.04 5.83
C GLN A 122 -17.01 -4.40 5.35
N GLU A 123 -17.69 -5.06 4.43
CA GLU A 123 -17.30 -6.38 3.94
C GLU A 123 -16.01 -6.32 3.13
N ARG A 124 -15.83 -5.29 2.30
CA ARG A 124 -14.57 -5.05 1.57
C ARG A 124 -13.38 -4.91 2.52
N ARG A 125 -13.53 -4.21 3.65
CA ARG A 125 -12.46 -4.08 4.66
C ARG A 125 -12.09 -5.43 5.28
N LYS A 126 -13.08 -6.27 5.58
CA LYS A 126 -12.82 -7.63 6.12
C LYS A 126 -12.05 -8.48 5.11
N MET A 127 -12.48 -8.48 3.85
CA MET A 127 -11.78 -9.18 2.78
C MET A 127 -10.34 -8.68 2.62
N GLU A 128 -10.12 -7.36 2.56
CA GLU A 128 -8.77 -6.79 2.46
C GLU A 128 -7.87 -7.16 3.65
N GLN A 129 -8.41 -7.23 4.88
CA GLN A 129 -7.64 -7.64 6.06
C GLN A 129 -7.20 -9.10 5.95
N GLN A 130 -8.10 -9.99 5.55
CA GLN A 130 -7.78 -11.40 5.35
C GLN A 130 -6.75 -11.59 4.24
N LEU A 131 -6.91 -10.89 3.11
CA LEU A 131 -5.95 -10.93 2.00
C LEU A 131 -4.56 -10.44 2.43
N ARG A 132 -4.48 -9.34 3.20
CA ARG A 132 -3.20 -8.84 3.72
C ARG A 132 -2.49 -9.87 4.60
N GLN A 133 -3.23 -10.55 5.46
CA GLN A 133 -2.66 -11.60 6.32
C GLN A 133 -2.11 -12.74 5.48
N ARG A 134 -2.89 -13.26 4.51
CA ARG A 134 -2.45 -14.34 3.63
C ARG A 134 -1.21 -13.96 2.83
N ILE A 135 -1.23 -12.80 2.18
CA ILE A 135 -0.09 -12.30 1.40
C ILE A 135 1.15 -12.12 2.29
N GLU A 136 1.00 -11.62 3.52
CA GLU A 136 2.12 -11.49 4.45
C GLU A 136 2.67 -12.85 4.87
N THR A 137 1.80 -13.83 5.14
CA THR A 137 2.23 -15.20 5.44
C THR A 137 3.00 -15.82 4.27
N GLU A 138 2.46 -15.74 3.06
CA GLU A 138 3.13 -16.24 1.85
C GLU A 138 4.47 -15.53 1.62
N ARG A 139 4.52 -14.21 1.78
CA ARG A 139 5.75 -13.43 1.72
C ARG A 139 6.78 -13.96 2.72
N GLN A 140 6.40 -14.16 3.98
CA GLN A 140 7.32 -14.63 5.02
C GLN A 140 7.87 -16.03 4.74
N GLN A 141 7.08 -16.90 4.09
CA GLN A 141 7.53 -18.22 3.68
C GLN A 141 8.56 -18.15 2.54
N GLN A 142 8.36 -17.26 1.57
CA GLN A 142 9.21 -17.16 0.37
C GLN A 142 10.45 -16.28 0.58
N LEU A 143 10.42 -15.37 1.55
CA LEU A 143 11.48 -14.39 1.76
C LEU A 143 12.87 -15.01 2.02
N PRO A 144 13.02 -16.07 2.83
CA PRO A 144 14.33 -16.68 3.08
C PRO A 144 14.95 -17.28 1.82
N GLU A 145 14.16 -17.93 0.98
CA GLU A 145 14.63 -18.50 -0.28
C GLU A 145 15.12 -17.39 -1.22
N LEU A 146 14.33 -16.32 -1.37
CA LEU A 146 14.72 -15.14 -2.15
C LEU A 146 16.04 -14.55 -1.62
N ILE A 147 16.19 -14.39 -0.30
CA ILE A 147 17.42 -13.87 0.31
C ILE A 147 18.62 -14.76 -0.03
N GLN A 148 18.47 -16.08 0.02
CA GLN A 148 19.56 -17.00 -0.33
C GLN A 148 19.91 -16.96 -1.81
N GLN A 149 18.92 -16.86 -2.70
CA GLN A 149 19.14 -16.68 -4.14
C GLN A 149 19.94 -15.41 -4.41
N LEU A 150 19.51 -14.27 -3.83
CA LEU A 150 20.22 -13.00 -3.94
C LEU A 150 21.64 -13.10 -3.37
N LYS A 151 21.83 -13.70 -2.19
CA LYS A 151 23.17 -13.89 -1.62
C LYS A 151 24.11 -14.64 -2.58
N ASN A 152 23.64 -15.73 -3.17
CA ASN A 152 24.44 -16.53 -4.10
C ASN A 152 24.77 -15.78 -5.40
N GLU A 153 23.82 -15.01 -5.92
CA GLU A 153 24.02 -14.18 -7.10
C GLU A 153 25.10 -13.12 -6.87
N PHE A 154 24.95 -12.33 -5.80
CA PHE A 154 25.89 -11.25 -5.49
C PHE A 154 27.25 -11.75 -5.00
N GLN A 155 27.32 -12.90 -4.33
CA GLN A 155 28.61 -13.46 -3.89
C GLN A 155 29.48 -13.96 -5.05
N ARG A 156 28.88 -14.39 -6.17
CA ARG A 156 29.62 -14.76 -7.39
C ARG A 156 30.16 -13.56 -8.15
N GLN A 157 29.54 -12.39 -7.98
CA GLN A 157 29.96 -11.15 -8.62
C GLN A 157 31.01 -10.40 -7.80
N GLN A 158 31.32 -10.85 -6.58
CA GLN A 158 32.43 -10.28 -5.82
C GLN A 158 33.77 -10.75 -6.41
N PRO A 159 34.66 -9.83 -6.83
CA PRO A 159 36.01 -10.22 -7.21
C PRO A 159 36.69 -10.84 -5.98
N SER A 160 37.30 -12.01 -6.16
CA SER A 160 38.01 -12.71 -5.09
C SER A 160 39.15 -11.85 -4.56
N THR A 161 38.95 -11.15 -3.44
CA THR A 161 40.05 -10.73 -2.58
C THR A 161 40.54 -11.96 -1.84
N SER A 162 41.34 -12.79 -2.52
CA SER A 162 42.17 -13.79 -1.85
C SER A 162 43.47 -13.11 -1.40
N PRO A 163 43.85 -13.17 -0.10
CA PRO A 163 45.17 -12.78 0.37
C PRO A 163 46.15 -13.88 -0.03
N GLY A 164 46.77 -13.75 -1.20
CA GLY A 164 47.56 -14.83 -1.76
C GLY A 164 48.41 -14.43 -2.96
N ALA A 165 49.11 -13.30 -2.88
CA ALA A 165 50.28 -13.06 -3.72
C ALA A 165 51.52 -13.09 -2.83
N LYS A 166 52.17 -14.25 -2.81
CA LYS A 166 53.54 -14.44 -2.30
C LYS A 166 54.51 -13.59 -3.11
N SER A 167 55.46 -13.01 -2.38
CA SER A 167 56.87 -12.79 -2.72
C SER A 167 57.23 -12.06 -4.02
N ALA A 168 57.58 -10.79 -3.87
CA ALA A 168 58.65 -10.14 -4.64
C ALA A 168 59.37 -9.20 -3.64
N GLU A 169 60.34 -9.72 -2.91
CA GLU A 169 61.77 -9.53 -3.21
C GLU A 169 62.14 -8.04 -3.26
N SER A 170 62.71 -7.58 -2.15
CA SER A 170 63.40 -6.30 -2.02
C SER A 170 64.59 -6.23 -2.98
N PRO A 171 64.86 -5.07 -3.59
CA PRO A 171 66.23 -4.66 -3.84
C PRO A 171 66.58 -3.52 -2.87
N LYS A 172 67.56 -3.83 -2.01
CA LYS A 172 68.41 -2.82 -1.37
C LYS A 172 69.11 -2.02 -2.47
N SER A 173 69.02 -0.70 -2.42
CA SER A 173 69.97 0.24 -3.00
C SER A 173 69.99 1.46 -2.07
N GLY A 174 71.07 1.89 -1.43
CA GLY A 174 72.47 1.53 -1.64
C GLY A 174 73.29 2.64 -2.30
N LYS A 175 72.97 3.93 -2.11
CA LYS A 175 73.92 5.04 -1.90
C LYS A 175 73.17 6.37 -1.76
#